data_AF-A0A969UD57-F1
#
_entry.id   AF-A0A969UD57-F1
#
_cell.length_a   1.000
_cell.length_b   1.000
_cell.length_c   1.000
_cell.angle_alpha   90.00
_cell.angle_beta   90.00
_cell.angle_gamma   90.00
#
_symmetry.space_group_name_H-M   'P 1'
#
loop_
_entity.id
_entity.type
_entity.pdbx_description
1 polymer ?
#
loop_
_entity_poly.entity_id
_entity_poly.type
_entity_poly.pdbx_seq_one_letter_code
_entity_poly.pdbx_strand_id
1 'polypeptide(L)' 'MCTEDPNTWVTQQQFKAGLAIIQAMPGPMFNLSAYLGATIAVRAGWNFTVGVAACWLGLFGPGATPM' A
#
# COMPACT_ATOMS: atom_id res chain seq x y z
N MET A 1 -9.68 -17.06 13.35
CA MET A 1 -8.43 -16.30 13.13
C MET A 1 -7.84 -16.77 11.82
N CYS A 2 -8.07 -16.05 10.72
CA CYS A 2 -7.43 -16.40 9.45
C CYS A 2 -5.94 -16.12 9.62
N THR A 3 -5.13 -17.16 9.74
CA THR A 3 -3.68 -17.07 9.88
C THR A 3 -3.12 -16.61 8.55
N GLU A 4 -2.37 -15.51 8.54
CA GLU A 4 -1.81 -14.97 7.32
C GLU A 4 -0.75 -15.92 6.75
N ASP A 5 -0.90 -16.31 5.48
CA ASP A 5 0.11 -17.08 4.78
C ASP A 5 1.44 -16.29 4.71
N PRO A 6 2.59 -16.94 4.96
CA PRO A 6 3.90 -16.28 4.90
C PRO A 6 4.26 -15.75 3.51
N ASN A 7 3.56 -16.17 2.45
CA ASN A 7 3.77 -15.76 1.06
C ASN A 7 2.90 -14.58 0.58
N THR A 8 2.16 -13.95 1.49
CA THR A 8 1.28 -12.83 1.16
C THR A 8 2.08 -11.52 0.96
N TRP A 9 1.77 -10.74 -0.09
CA TRP A 9 2.45 -9.47 -0.39
C TRP A 9 2.15 -8.39 0.67
N VAL A 10 0.94 -8.32 1.20
CA VAL A 10 0.53 -7.40 2.28
C VAL A 10 -0.36 -8.14 3.28
N THR A 11 0.02 -8.19 4.55
CA THR A 11 -0.80 -8.88 5.57
C THR A 11 -2.10 -8.10 5.82
N GLN A 12 -3.21 -8.77 6.17
CA GLN A 12 -4.44 -8.14 6.64
C GLN A 12 -4.16 -7.13 7.75
N GLN A 13 -3.25 -7.46 8.65
CA GLN A 13 -2.93 -6.60 9.78
C GLN A 13 -2.22 -5.31 9.34
N GLN A 14 -1.28 -5.39 8.38
CA GLN A 14 -0.62 -4.21 7.79
C GLN A 14 -1.62 -3.37 6.99
N PHE A 15 -2.48 -4.00 6.20
CA PHE A 15 -3.51 -3.30 5.44
C PHE A 15 -4.50 -2.57 6.35
N LYS A 16 -5.03 -3.24 7.38
CA LYS A 16 -5.94 -2.64 8.36
C LYS A 16 -5.28 -1.55 9.20
N ALA A 17 -4.01 -1.71 9.56
CA ALA A 17 -3.25 -0.66 10.25
C ALA A 17 -3.08 0.57 9.37
N GLY A 18 -2.74 0.39 8.08
CA GLY A 18 -2.71 1.47 7.10
C GLY A 18 -4.05 2.19 6.99
N LEU A 19 -5.15 1.43 6.80
CA LEU A 19 -6.49 1.99 6.75
C LEU A 19 -6.87 2.78 8.01
N ALA A 20 -6.55 2.26 9.20
CA ALA A 20 -6.82 2.95 10.46
C ALA A 20 -6.03 4.26 10.58
N ILE A 21 -4.76 4.28 10.16
CA ILE A 21 -3.93 5.49 10.14
C ILE A 21 -4.53 6.55 9.22
N ILE A 22 -5.06 6.13 8.07
CA ILE A 22 -5.57 7.07 7.05
C ILE A 22 -6.99 7.52 7.36
N GLN A 23 -7.81 6.71 8.02
CA GLN A 23 -9.10 7.17 8.54
C GLN A 23 -8.97 8.15 9.71
N ALA A 24 -7.83 8.13 10.42
CA ALA A 24 -7.53 9.10 11.48
C ALA A 24 -7.08 10.47 10.94
N MET A 25 -6.67 10.56 9.67
CA MET A 25 -6.24 11.80 9.04
C MET A 25 -7.27 12.22 7.97
N PRO A 26 -7.93 13.39 8.06
CA PRO A 26 -8.75 13.91 6.98
C PRO A 26 -7.84 14.28 5.81
N GLY A 27 -7.59 13.34 4.90
CA GLY A 27 -6.58 13.50 3.87
C GLY A 27 -6.85 12.69 2.59
N PRO A 28 -6.27 13.13 1.46
CA PRO A 28 -6.42 12.50 0.16
C PRO A 28 -5.84 11.07 0.14
N MET A 29 -6.39 10.20 -0.72
CA MET A 29 -5.99 8.79 -0.91
C MET A 29 -4.49 8.59 -1.25
N PHE A 30 -3.75 9.67 -1.55
CA PHE A 30 -2.29 9.71 -1.62
C PHE A 30 -1.64 8.96 -0.46
N ASN A 31 -2.00 9.27 0.79
CA ASN A 31 -1.29 8.73 1.96
C ASN A 31 -1.44 7.21 2.06
N LEU A 32 -2.56 6.68 1.57
CA LEU A 32 -2.79 5.24 1.42
C LEU A 32 -1.87 4.63 0.38
N SER A 33 -1.81 5.22 -0.80
CA SER A 33 -0.94 4.74 -1.88
C SER A 33 0.54 4.75 -1.47
N ALA A 34 1.00 5.78 -0.76
CA ALA A 34 2.37 5.88 -0.29
C ALA A 34 2.68 4.82 0.79
N TYR A 35 1.79 4.63 1.76
CA TYR A 35 1.94 3.60 2.79
C TYR A 35 1.97 2.18 2.19
N LEU A 36 1.04 1.88 1.27
CA LEU A 36 1.01 0.59 0.56
C LEU A 36 2.26 0.39 -0.29
N GLY A 37 2.65 1.40 -1.08
CA GLY A 37 3.85 1.35 -1.91
C GLY A 37 5.11 1.11 -1.09
N ALA A 38 5.28 1.82 0.03
CA ALA A 38 6.39 1.60 0.94
C ALA A 38 6.37 0.19 1.55
N THR A 39 5.21 -0.29 2.00
CA THR A 39 5.06 -1.61 2.63
C THR A 39 5.38 -2.74 1.65
N ILE A 40 4.91 -2.63 0.40
CA ILE A 40 5.18 -3.60 -0.67
C ILE A 40 6.67 -3.59 -1.05
N ALA A 41 7.29 -2.41 -1.21
CA ALA A 41 8.71 -2.32 -1.56
C ALA A 41 9.62 -2.86 -0.46
N VAL A 42 9.36 -2.52 0.80
CA VAL A 42 10.14 -3.02 1.95
C VAL A 42 10.07 -4.55 2.02
N ARG A 43 8.92 -5.14 1.73
CA ARG A 43 8.74 -6.59 1.74
C ARG A 43 9.36 -7.28 0.53
N ALA A 44 9.41 -6.61 -0.62
CA ALA A 44 10.11 -7.05 -1.81
C ALA A 44 11.65 -6.89 -1.73
N GLY A 45 12.18 -6.29 -0.66
CA GLY A 45 13.61 -6.01 -0.49
C GLY A 45 14.10 -4.81 -1.31
N TRP A 46 13.19 -3.95 -1.77
CA TRP A 46 13.47 -2.77 -2.59
C TRP A 46 13.39 -1.49 -1.75
N ASN A 47 14.03 -0.41 -2.21
CA ASN A 47 13.95 0.89 -1.55
C ASN A 47 12.50 1.39 -1.48
N PHE A 48 12.08 1.84 -0.29
CA PHE A 48 10.71 2.32 -0.04
C PHE A 48 10.25 3.39 -1.05
N THR A 49 11.17 4.24 -1.50
CA THR A 49 10.92 5.33 -2.45
C THR A 49 10.44 4.81 -3.81
N VAL A 50 10.93 3.64 -4.26
CA VAL A 50 10.54 3.06 -5.55
C VAL A 50 9.10 2.56 -5.49
N GLY A 51 8.72 1.89 -4.40
CA GLY A 51 7.35 1.43 -4.20
C GLY A 51 6.35 2.57 -4.00
N VAL A 52 6.73 3.59 -3.22
CA VAL A 52 5.93 4.82 -3.08
C VAL A 52 5.72 5.44 -4.46
N ALA A 53 6.78 5.73 -5.21
CA ALA A 53 6.69 6.34 -6.53
C ALA A 53 5.85 5.53 -7.51
N ALA A 54 5.97 4.19 -7.52
CA ALA A 54 5.15 3.31 -8.34
C ALA A 54 3.66 3.38 -7.99
N CYS A 55 3.31 3.31 -6.69
CA CYS A 55 1.93 3.48 -6.23
C CYS A 55 1.40 4.90 -6.49
N TRP A 56 2.29 5.89 -6.43
CA TRP A 56 1.96 7.28 -6.69
C TRP A 56 1.63 7.53 -8.16
N LEU A 57 2.47 7.00 -9.05
CA LEU A 57 2.22 6.97 -10.48
C LEU A 57 0.99 6.12 -10.82
N GLY A 58 0.68 5.07 -10.05
CA GLY A 58 -0.57 4.31 -10.21
C GLY A 58 -1.82 5.07 -9.74
N LEU A 59 -1.70 5.92 -8.72
CA LEU A 59 -2.80 6.76 -8.21
C LEU A 59 -3.11 7.93 -9.15
N PHE A 60 -2.08 8.58 -9.68
CA PHE A 60 -2.21 9.76 -10.56
C PHE A 60 -2.13 9.43 -12.06
N GLY A 61 -1.62 8.27 -12.42
CA GLY A 61 -1.65 7.75 -13.79
C GLY A 61 -3.02 7.16 -14.15
N PRO A 62 -3.25 6.82 -15.43
CA PRO A 62 -4.49 6.18 -15.84
C PRO A 62 -4.59 4.85 -15.09
N GLY A 63 -5.45 4.78 -14.09
CA GLY A 63 -5.74 3.55 -13.36
C GLY A 63 -6.11 2.50 -14.40
N ALA A 64 -5.22 1.55 -14.65
CA ALA A 64 -5.49 0.45 -15.57
C ALA A 64 -6.73 -0.26 -15.04
N THR A 65 -7.85 -0.04 -15.72
CA THR A 65 -9.12 -0.72 -15.53
C THR A 65 -8.87 -2.23 -15.57
N PRO A 66 -8.96 -2.98 -14.44
CA PRO A 66 -9.23 -4.39 -14.56
C PRO A 66 -10.72 -4.48 -14.83
N MET A 67 -11.08 -4.60 -16.11
CA MET A 67 -12.40 -5.09 -16.49
C MET A 67 -12.59 -6.51 -15.96
#